data_AF-A0A314XN26-F1
#
_entry.id   AF-A0A314XN26-F1
#
_cell.length_a   1.000
_cell.length_b   1.000
_cell.length_c   1.000
_cell.angle_alpha   90.00
_cell.angle_beta   90.00
_cell.angle_gamma   90.00
#
_symmetry.space_group_name_H-M   'P 1'
#
loop_
_entity.id
_entity.type
_entity.pdbx_description
1 polymer ?
#
loop_
_entity_poly.entity_id
_entity_poly.type
_entity_poly.pdbx_seq_one_letter_code
_entity_poly.pdbx_strand_id
1 'polypeptide(L)'
;MMRMIAGKRYHGEHVADLEEAKRFEEIMVESFRLSGATNIGDFAPALNFLGVSGLEKKLVVLQRKRDKFMQDLIEEHRKKQSGSASEQRSKTMVEVLLCFKEMNLNIIQMKS
;
A
#
# COMPACT_ATOMS: atom_id res chain seq x y z
N MET A 1 -10.59 -2.29 8.09
CA MET A 1 -10.60 -2.16 6.61
C MET A 1 -9.60 -3.07 5.90
N MET A 2 -8.38 -3.27 6.43
CA MET A 2 -7.34 -4.07 5.72
C MET A 2 -7.72 -5.50 5.35
N ARG A 3 -8.66 -6.13 6.06
CA ARG A 3 -9.17 -7.46 5.68
C ARG A 3 -9.76 -7.49 4.26
N MET A 4 -10.40 -6.41 3.80
CA MET A 4 -10.94 -6.34 2.43
C MET A 4 -9.86 -6.00 1.40
N ILE A 5 -8.89 -5.17 1.79
CA ILE A 5 -7.85 -4.64 0.90
C ILE A 5 -6.79 -5.70 0.63
N ALA A 6 -6.26 -6.30 1.70
CA ALA A 6 -5.12 -7.22 1.71
C ALA A 6 -5.52 -8.68 1.99
N GLY A 7 -6.79 -8.94 2.34
CA GLY A 7 -7.22 -10.28 2.75
C GLY A 7 -6.71 -10.70 4.14
N LYS A 8 -6.10 -9.78 4.91
CA LYS A 8 -5.45 -10.04 6.20
C LYS A 8 -5.88 -9.08 7.31
N ARG A 9 -5.73 -9.51 8.56
CA ARG A 9 -5.84 -8.65 9.75
C ARG A 9 -4.45 -8.24 10.22
N TYR A 10 -4.30 -6.96 10.55
CA TYR A 10 -3.06 -6.38 11.10
C TYR A 10 -3.25 -5.89 12.55
N HIS A 11 -4.38 -6.25 13.18
CA HIS A 11 -4.71 -5.90 14.56
C HIS A 11 -5.63 -6.95 15.19
N GLY A 12 -5.62 -7.03 16.53
CA GLY A 12 -6.42 -7.96 17.32
C GLY A 12 -5.80 -9.35 17.47
N GLU A 13 -6.51 -10.26 18.14
CA GLU A 13 -6.00 -11.59 18.54
C GLU A 13 -5.71 -12.55 17.37
N HIS A 14 -6.25 -12.27 16.18
CA HIS A 14 -6.14 -13.15 15.00
C HIS A 14 -5.21 -12.59 13.92
N VAL A 15 -4.09 -11.99 14.32
CA VAL A 15 -3.03 -11.56 13.40
C VAL A 15 -2.20 -12.78 13.00
N ALA A 16 -2.08 -13.00 11.68
CA ALA A 16 -1.33 -14.14 11.14
C ALA A 16 0.19 -13.91 11.14
N ASP A 17 0.62 -12.66 11.02
CA ASP A 17 2.03 -12.25 11.01
C ASP A 17 2.19 -11.00 11.89
N LEU A 18 2.78 -11.18 13.07
CA LEU A 18 2.95 -10.13 14.06
C LEU A 18 3.99 -9.08 13.63
N GLU A 19 5.02 -9.48 12.89
CA GLU A 19 6.05 -8.56 12.41
C GLU A 19 5.50 -7.67 11.28
N GLU A 20 4.73 -8.26 10.37
CA GLU A 20 4.02 -7.51 9.32
C GLU A 20 2.98 -6.55 9.93
N ALA A 21 2.25 -6.98 10.96
CA ALA A 21 1.32 -6.15 11.73
C ALA A 21 1.99 -4.98 12.42
N LYS A 22 3.13 -5.21 13.07
CA LYS A 22 3.91 -4.14 13.71
C LYS A 22 4.40 -3.13 12.69
N ARG A 23 4.94 -3.57 11.54
CA ARG A 23 5.35 -2.67 10.45
C ARG A 23 4.18 -1.83 9.94
N PHE A 24 3.01 -2.44 9.76
CA PHE A 24 1.80 -1.72 9.35
C PHE A 24 1.36 -0.69 10.39
N GLU A 25 1.36 -1.06 11.67
CA GLU A 25 1.02 -0.16 12.79
C GLU A 25 1.99 1.03 12.85
N GLU A 26 3.30 0.80 12.75
CA GLU A 26 4.31 1.86 12.73
C GLU A 26 4.06 2.85 11.58
N ILE A 27 3.78 2.34 10.37
CA ILE A 27 3.45 3.18 9.21
C ILE A 27 2.17 4.00 9.47
N MET A 28 1.14 3.39 10.07
CA MET A 28 -0.13 4.08 10.36
C MET A 28 0.06 5.16 11.43
N VAL A 29 0.76 4.85 12.52
CA VAL A 29 1.06 5.79 13.61
C VAL A 29 1.90 6.97 13.08
N GLU A 30 2.94 6.71 12.30
CA GLU A 30 3.74 7.77 11.67
C GLU A 30 2.90 8.60 10.68
N SER A 31 2.02 7.97 9.91
CA SER A 31 1.10 8.66 9.00
C SER A 31 0.14 9.58 9.75
N PHE A 32 -0.49 9.12 10.83
CA PHE A 32 -1.37 9.95 11.64
C PHE A 32 -0.63 11.08 12.36
N ARG A 33 0.57 10.80 12.89
CA ARG A 33 1.41 11.84 13.53
C ARG A 33 1.77 12.95 12.56
N LEU A 34 2.22 12.59 11.35
CA LEU A 34 2.57 13.58 10.33
C LEU A 34 1.32 14.25 9.75
N SER A 35 0.16 13.56 9.70
CA SER A 35 -1.14 14.09 9.26
C SER A 35 -1.78 15.06 10.27
N GLY A 36 -1.54 14.88 11.57
CA GLY A 36 -2.03 15.78 12.63
C GLY A 36 -1.11 16.99 12.85
N ALA A 37 0.18 16.85 12.53
CA ALA A 37 1.10 17.98 12.42
C ALA A 37 0.85 18.85 11.18
N THR A 38 0.05 18.37 10.22
CA THR A 38 -0.35 19.09 9.02
C THR A 38 -1.67 19.83 9.27
N ASN A 39 -1.59 21.00 9.90
CA ASN A 39 -2.52 22.04 9.51
C ASN A 39 -2.16 22.41 8.06
N ILE A 40 -3.10 22.16 7.18
CA ILE A 40 -3.00 22.27 5.73
C ILE A 40 -2.60 23.70 5.32
N GLY A 41 -1.36 23.91 4.91
CA GLY A 41 -1.01 24.91 3.88
C GLY A 41 -0.60 24.25 2.57
N ASP A 42 -0.14 22.98 2.63
CA ASP A 42 0.87 22.43 1.71
C ASP A 42 0.54 21.04 1.15
N PHE A 43 -0.70 20.56 1.25
CA PHE A 43 -1.12 19.38 0.48
C PHE A 43 -0.99 19.60 -1.05
N ALA A 44 -0.68 20.84 -1.48
CA ALA A 44 -0.19 21.27 -2.79
C ALA A 44 0.45 22.69 -2.64
N PRO A 45 1.38 23.19 -3.48
CA PRO A 45 2.43 22.61 -4.33
C PRO A 45 3.79 23.39 -4.25
N ALA A 46 3.99 24.25 -3.22
CA ALA A 46 5.01 25.31 -3.17
C ALA A 46 6.30 25.00 -2.38
N LEU A 47 6.51 23.76 -1.92
CA LEU A 47 7.76 23.32 -1.26
C LEU A 47 8.96 23.19 -2.24
N ASN A 48 8.76 23.60 -3.49
CA ASN A 48 9.69 23.53 -4.61
C ASN A 48 10.68 24.71 -4.75
N PHE A 49 10.77 25.71 -3.84
CA PHE A 49 11.67 26.87 -4.07
C PHE A 49 12.59 27.36 -2.92
N LEU A 50 12.46 26.94 -1.64
CA LEU A 50 13.13 27.64 -0.51
C LEU A 50 13.96 26.80 0.49
N GLY A 51 14.18 25.50 0.26
CA GLY A 51 15.07 24.69 1.10
C GLY A 51 14.33 23.76 2.07
N VAL A 52 14.46 22.47 1.81
CA VAL A 52 13.70 21.34 2.38
C VAL A 52 13.65 21.35 3.91
N SER A 53 12.45 21.51 4.45
CA SER A 53 12.19 21.46 5.89
C SER A 53 12.36 20.03 6.45
N GLY A 54 12.58 19.91 7.77
CA GLY A 54 12.69 18.60 8.43
C GLY A 54 11.42 17.73 8.32
N LEU A 55 10.26 18.34 8.06
CA LEU A 55 8.97 17.65 7.89
C LEU A 55 8.90 16.95 6.53
N GLU A 56 9.31 17.61 5.45
CA GLU A 56 9.35 17.03 4.09
C GLU A 56 10.22 15.78 4.04
N LYS A 57 11.41 15.81 4.66
CA LYS A 57 12.30 14.63 4.72
C LYS A 57 11.61 13.45 5.41
N LYS A 58 10.88 13.70 6.51
CA LYS A 58 10.10 12.67 7.21
C LYS A 58 8.97 12.13 6.35
N LEU A 59 8.29 12.99 5.58
CA LEU A 59 7.23 12.58 4.67
C LEU A 59 7.77 11.71 3.52
N VAL A 60 8.93 12.05 2.94
CA VAL A 60 9.59 11.22 1.91
C VAL A 60 9.97 9.85 2.45
N VAL A 61 10.53 9.78 3.66
CA VAL A 61 10.87 8.49 4.29
C VAL A 61 9.61 7.67 4.56
N LEU A 62 8.54 8.30 5.10
CA LEU A 62 7.26 7.63 5.31
C LEU A 62 6.66 7.13 3.99
N GLN A 63 6.72 7.92 2.93
CA GLN A 63 6.24 7.52 1.60
C GLN A 63 6.96 6.26 1.12
N ARG A 64 8.29 6.20 1.23
CA ARG A 64 9.06 5.01 0.86
C ARG A 64 8.69 3.77 1.68
N LYS A 65 8.44 3.93 2.99
CA LYS A 65 7.95 2.83 3.85
C LYS A 65 6.59 2.31 3.37
N ARG A 66 5.65 3.21 3.04
CA ARG A 66 4.33 2.87 2.48
C ARG A 66 4.45 2.15 1.15
N ASP A 67 5.25 2.67 0.23
CA ASP A 67 5.44 2.09 -1.10
C ASP A 67 6.02 0.68 -1.00
N LYS A 68 7.05 0.49 -0.16
CA LYS A 68 7.65 -0.83 0.06
C LYS A 68 6.65 -1.83 0.65
N PHE A 69 5.89 -1.41 1.66
CA PHE A 69 4.84 -2.25 2.25
C PHE A 69 3.79 -2.69 1.21
N MET A 70 3.32 -1.77 0.36
CA MET A 70 2.36 -2.08 -0.69
C MET A 70 2.94 -2.98 -1.77
N GLN A 71 4.21 -2.80 -2.14
CA GLN A 71 4.90 -3.70 -3.09
C GLN A 71 5.02 -5.12 -2.54
N ASP A 72 5.38 -5.27 -1.27
CA ASP A 72 5.47 -6.58 -0.61
C ASP A 72 4.10 -7.29 -0.64
N LEU A 73 3.02 -6.56 -0.38
CA LEU A 73 1.65 -7.09 -0.43
C LEU A 73 1.23 -7.51 -1.85
N ILE A 74 1.56 -6.70 -2.86
CA ILE A 74 1.30 -7.04 -4.27
C ILE A 74 2.04 -8.31 -4.67
N GLU A 75 3.32 -8.42 -4.32
CA GLU A 75 4.15 -9.59 -4.66
C GLU A 75 3.62 -10.87 -4.01
N GLU A 76 3.16 -10.78 -2.77
CA GLU A 76 2.49 -11.90 -2.11
C GLU A 76 1.21 -12.32 -2.83
N HIS A 77 0.37 -11.37 -3.26
CA HIS A 77 -0.84 -11.69 -4.01
C HIS A 77 -0.54 -12.32 -5.37
N ARG A 78 0.51 -11.88 -6.08
CA ARG A 78 0.93 -12.50 -7.34
C ARG A 78 1.40 -13.95 -7.15
N LYS A 79 2.18 -14.22 -6.10
CA LYS A 79 2.62 -15.59 -5.74
C LYS A 79 1.46 -16.52 -5.39
N LYS A 80 0.40 -15.98 -4.78
CA LYS A 80 -0.81 -16.77 -4.46
C LYS A 80 -1.64 -17.09 -5.70
N GLN A 81 -1.71 -16.18 -6.68
CA GLN A 81 -2.41 -16.42 -7.94
C GLN A 81 -1.75 -17.50 -8.81
N SER A 82 -0.42 -17.66 -8.76
CA SER A 82 0.28 -18.71 -9.52
C SER A 82 0.15 -20.12 -8.92
N GLY A 83 -0.41 -20.26 -7.71
CA GLY A 83 -0.44 -21.53 -6.97
C GLY A 83 -1.82 -22.16 -6.75
N SER A 84 -2.93 -21.45 -7.03
CA SER A 84 -4.26 -22.00 -6.82
C SER A 84 -5.28 -21.47 -7.83
N ALA A 85 -5.69 -22.30 -8.77
CA ALA A 85 -6.96 -22.17 -9.47
C ALA A 85 -8.09 -22.53 -8.48
N SER A 86 -8.42 -21.62 -7.56
CA SER A 86 -9.60 -21.75 -6.72
C SER A 86 -10.51 -20.57 -7.02
N GLU A 87 -11.51 -20.81 -7.86
CA GLU A 87 -12.53 -19.84 -8.30
C GLU A 87 -13.47 -19.40 -7.17
N GLN A 88 -13.27 -19.87 -5.93
CA GLN A 88 -14.24 -19.75 -4.83
C GLN A 88 -13.70 -19.10 -3.55
N ARG A 89 -12.77 -18.14 -3.68
CA ARG A 89 -12.43 -17.20 -2.61
C ARG A 89 -12.77 -15.78 -3.05
N SER A 90 -13.30 -14.96 -2.13
CA SER A 90 -13.51 -13.54 -2.39
C SER A 90 -12.18 -12.86 -2.69
N LYS A 91 -12.08 -12.29 -3.90
CA LYS A 91 -10.90 -11.53 -4.34
C LYS A 91 -10.72 -10.31 -3.45
N THR A 92 -9.47 -10.05 -3.06
CA THR A 92 -9.14 -8.80 -2.35
C THR A 92 -9.15 -7.61 -3.33
N MET A 93 -9.22 -6.39 -2.80
CA MET A 93 -9.14 -5.20 -3.66
C MET A 93 -7.81 -5.14 -4.43
N VAL A 94 -6.69 -5.55 -3.81
CA VAL A 94 -5.40 -5.64 -4.49
C VAL A 94 -5.45 -6.64 -5.65
N GLU A 95 -6.06 -7.81 -5.45
CA GLU A 95 -6.21 -8.82 -6.53
C GLU A 95 -7.07 -8.32 -7.68
N VAL A 96 -8.17 -7.62 -7.39
CA VAL A 96 -9.03 -7.02 -8.43
C VAL A 96 -8.26 -5.98 -9.25
N LEU A 97 -7.53 -5.09 -8.59
CA LEU A 97 -6.76 -4.04 -9.26
C LEU A 97 -5.57 -4.62 -10.07
N LEU A 98 -4.91 -5.66 -9.56
CA LEU A 98 -3.86 -6.36 -10.30
C LEU A 98 -4.40 -7.04 -11.55
N CYS A 99 -5.52 -7.75 -11.42
CA CYS A 99 -6.19 -8.39 -12.55
C CYS A 99 -6.57 -7.36 -13.63
N PHE A 100 -7.12 -6.21 -13.23
CA PHE A 100 -7.43 -5.12 -14.16
C PHE A 100 -6.19 -4.60 -14.91
N LYS A 101 -5.07 -4.39 -14.20
CA LYS A 101 -3.82 -3.95 -14.80
C LYS A 101 -3.28 -4.94 -15.82
N GLU A 102 -3.28 -6.24 -15.50
CA GLU A 102 -2.75 -7.30 -16.36
C GLU A 102 -3.61 -7.51 -17.61
N MET A 103 -4.95 -7.48 -17.49
CA MET A 103 -5.85 -7.53 -18.64
C MET A 103 -5.61 -6.38 -19.63
N ASN A 104 -5.42 -5.16 -19.13
CA ASN A 104 -5.20 -4.00 -19.99
C ASN A 104 -3.84 -4.05 -20.73
N LEU A 105 -2.78 -4.51 -20.06
CA LEU A 105 -1.48 -4.74 -20.68
C LEU A 105 -1.56 -5.76 -21.83
N ASN A 106 -2.29 -6.87 -21.64
CA ASN A 106 -2.44 -7.90 -22.67
C ASN A 106 -3.20 -7.36 -23.90
N ILE A 107 -4.23 -6.52 -23.71
CA ILE A 107 -4.98 -5.91 -24.81
C ILE A 107 -4.09 -4.99 -25.66
N ILE A 108 -3.16 -4.26 -25.05
CA ILE A 108 -2.23 -3.37 -25.78
C ILE A 108 -1.24 -4.17 -26.61
N GLN A 109 -0.70 -5.27 -26.08
CA GLN A 109 0.24 -6.14 -26.81
C GLN A 109 -0.42 -6.88 -27.98
N MET A 110 -1.72 -7.19 -27.90
CA MET A 110 -2.46 -7.86 -28.99
C MET A 110 -2.85 -6.92 -30.15
N LYS A 111 -2.76 -5.60 -29.95
CA LYS A 111 -3.12 -4.58 -30.96
C LYS A 111 -1.92 -3.96 -31.67
N SER A 112 -0.71 -4.39 -31.34
CA SER A 112 0.55 -4.01 -31.99
C SER A 112 1.09 -5.18 -32.82
#